data_AF-A0A1J5F4J4-F1
#
_entry.id   AF-A0A1J5F4J4-F1
#
_cell.length_a   1.000
_cell.length_b   1.000
_cell.length_c   1.000
_cell.angle_alpha   90.00
_cell.angle_beta   90.00
_cell.angle_gamma   90.00
#
_symmetry.space_group_name_H-M   'P 1'
#
loop_
_entity.id
_entity.type
_entity.pdbx_description
1 polymer ?
#
loop_
_entity_poly.entity_id
_entity_poly.type
_entity_poly.pdbx_seq_one_letter_code
_entity_poly.pdbx_strand_id
1 'polypeptide(L)'
;MFGYYRAKHTKAWYEDLNSGINYVGSDSLLNEVLTFFDDSLDYCHYDFEGDSYADAINIVYVGTPKAWAKGLWPHAGHVGQVKDSILLVRYEMTNLASTFSLGTFVHESGHMIFGWPDLYYFGDYCAMGSGTANSPKAPVSPNDFFRADQGWIPLNDVSSTIFSAETTNSSNGYIFKNPSNSDEGYFWSYVKGGWKRWSYLSGSMGLLVFHYNLAEQGNSSPEHLRLRVIEADGGNELLASMVPEPGHAYDLFNEYTQSTLINPLWYDNTESGLRITQIGNPAGTITFTMEGPGSSSSSTTISSSSGTTMILKNEAMGASNFDHRSERFDLLGRNNQQRQD
;
A
#
# COMPACT_ATOMS: atom_id res chain seq x y z
N MET A 1 1.42 18.75 -12.58
CA MET A 1 0.77 18.64 -13.91
C MET A 1 1.64 19.42 -14.90
N PHE A 2 2.15 18.76 -15.94
CA PHE A 2 3.01 19.43 -16.94
C PHE A 2 2.20 20.21 -17.98
N GLY A 3 1.21 19.58 -18.62
CA GLY A 3 0.40 20.23 -19.64
C GLY A 3 -0.81 19.43 -20.08
N TYR A 4 -1.56 19.98 -21.04
CA TYR A 4 -2.69 19.32 -21.69
C TYR A 4 -2.31 18.87 -23.09
N TYR A 5 -2.68 17.65 -23.44
CA TYR A 5 -2.51 17.09 -24.77
C TYR A 5 -3.86 16.78 -25.41
N ARG A 6 -4.02 17.15 -26.69
CA ARG A 6 -5.17 16.72 -27.50
C ARG A 6 -4.73 15.55 -28.38
N ALA A 7 -5.25 14.37 -28.08
CA ALA A 7 -5.01 13.15 -28.84
C ALA A 7 -5.31 13.30 -30.34
N LYS A 8 -4.52 12.66 -31.19
CA LYS A 8 -4.65 12.74 -32.66
C LYS A 8 -5.96 12.11 -33.16
N HIS A 9 -6.41 11.05 -32.48
CA HIS A 9 -7.61 10.31 -32.85
C HIS A 9 -8.76 10.54 -31.88
N THR A 10 -9.95 10.10 -32.27
CA THR A 10 -11.10 10.09 -31.35
C THR A 10 -10.87 9.03 -30.27
N LYS A 11 -11.50 9.20 -29.11
CA LYS A 11 -11.46 8.19 -28.04
C LYS A 11 -11.84 6.79 -28.53
N ALA A 12 -12.90 6.70 -29.34
CA ALA A 12 -13.38 5.42 -29.88
C ALA A 12 -12.28 4.70 -30.68
N TRP A 13 -11.43 5.43 -31.39
CA TRP A 13 -10.32 4.84 -32.12
C TRP A 13 -9.35 4.10 -31.18
N TYR A 14 -8.90 4.73 -30.09
CA TYR A 14 -8.00 4.09 -29.12
C TYR A 14 -8.67 2.89 -28.44
N GLU A 15 -9.96 3.02 -28.10
CA GLU A 15 -10.73 1.95 -27.45
C GLU A 15 -11.00 0.75 -28.37
N ASP A 16 -10.99 0.96 -29.69
CA ASP A 16 -11.27 -0.06 -30.71
C ASP A 16 -10.01 -0.60 -31.39
N LEU A 17 -8.83 -0.16 -30.95
CA LEU A 17 -7.57 -0.75 -31.35
C LEU A 17 -7.48 -2.18 -30.79
N ASN A 18 -7.90 -3.13 -31.64
CA ASN A 18 -7.90 -4.58 -31.44
C ASN A 18 -9.01 -5.11 -30.50
N SER A 19 -9.56 -6.29 -30.79
CA SER A 19 -10.77 -6.84 -30.16
C SER A 19 -10.51 -7.68 -28.89
N GLY A 20 -9.25 -8.06 -28.63
CA GLY A 20 -8.84 -8.87 -27.47
C GLY A 20 -8.67 -8.08 -26.17
N ILE A 21 -8.38 -8.78 -25.06
CA ILE A 21 -7.93 -8.15 -23.79
C ILE A 21 -6.51 -7.62 -24.01
N ASN A 22 -6.36 -6.33 -24.28
CA ASN A 22 -5.07 -5.68 -24.55
C ASN A 22 -5.15 -4.15 -24.33
N TYR A 23 -4.01 -3.49 -24.18
CA TYR A 23 -3.89 -2.04 -23.94
C TYR A 23 -3.21 -1.29 -25.10
N VAL A 24 -3.26 -1.83 -26.32
CA VAL A 24 -2.59 -1.21 -27.50
C VAL A 24 -3.06 0.23 -27.73
N GLY A 25 -4.34 0.52 -27.44
CA GLY A 25 -4.87 1.87 -27.46
C GLY A 25 -4.16 2.82 -26.48
N SER A 26 -3.94 2.38 -25.25
CA SER A 26 -3.21 3.13 -24.25
C SER A 26 -1.73 3.26 -24.58
N ASP A 27 -1.09 2.22 -25.10
CA ASP A 27 0.31 2.29 -25.56
C ASP A 27 0.46 3.35 -26.67
N SER A 28 -0.49 3.40 -27.61
CA SER A 28 -0.52 4.41 -28.67
C SER A 28 -0.68 5.82 -28.09
N LEU A 29 -1.60 6.02 -27.13
CA LEU A 29 -1.83 7.32 -26.51
C LEU A 29 -0.63 7.77 -25.65
N LEU A 30 -0.03 6.87 -24.89
CA LEU A 30 1.20 7.09 -24.13
C LEU A 30 2.32 7.60 -25.05
N ASN A 31 2.58 6.88 -26.15
CA ASN A 31 3.60 7.26 -27.13
C ASN A 31 3.35 8.64 -27.74
N GLU A 32 2.09 8.95 -28.04
CA GLU A 32 1.70 10.28 -28.53
C GLU A 32 2.01 11.38 -27.51
N VAL A 33 1.64 11.18 -26.25
CA VAL A 33 1.85 12.15 -25.16
C VAL A 33 3.34 12.38 -24.92
N LEU A 34 4.13 11.31 -24.80
CA LEU A 34 5.57 11.41 -24.57
C LEU A 34 6.28 12.11 -25.74
N THR A 35 5.92 11.76 -26.97
CA THR A 35 6.52 12.40 -28.15
C THR A 35 6.13 13.87 -28.27
N PHE A 36 4.90 14.23 -27.90
CA PHE A 36 4.43 15.61 -28.02
C PHE A 36 5.15 16.57 -27.06
N PHE A 37 5.46 16.10 -25.86
CA PHE A 37 6.08 16.95 -24.84
C PHE A 37 7.60 16.97 -24.89
N ASP A 38 8.24 16.02 -25.59
CA ASP A 38 9.71 15.85 -25.70
C ASP A 38 10.48 17.15 -25.92
N ASP A 39 10.10 17.96 -26.90
CA ASP A 39 10.82 19.21 -27.22
C ASP A 39 10.68 20.30 -26.13
N SER A 40 9.70 20.15 -25.23
CA SER A 40 9.32 21.15 -24.23
C SER A 40 9.52 20.69 -22.78
N LEU A 41 9.78 19.40 -22.58
CA LEU A 41 9.87 18.74 -21.30
C LEU A 41 11.21 18.02 -21.22
N ASP A 42 12.05 18.48 -20.28
CA ASP A 42 13.24 17.72 -19.90
C ASP A 42 12.82 16.63 -18.91
N TYR A 43 12.87 15.37 -19.34
CA TYR A 43 12.50 14.21 -18.55
C TYR A 43 13.47 13.97 -17.39
N CYS A 44 14.73 14.42 -17.47
CA CYS A 44 15.73 14.25 -16.39
C CYS A 44 15.33 14.94 -15.09
N HIS A 45 14.43 15.92 -15.13
CA HIS A 45 13.92 16.58 -13.93
C HIS A 45 13.03 15.69 -13.05
N TYR A 46 12.67 14.49 -13.52
CA TYR A 46 11.82 13.53 -12.81
C TYR A 46 12.57 12.24 -12.40
N ASP A 47 13.90 12.33 -12.30
CA ASP A 47 14.78 11.34 -11.65
C ASP A 47 15.24 11.94 -10.32
N PHE A 48 14.40 11.90 -9.30
CA PHE A 48 14.69 12.56 -8.01
C PHE A 48 15.80 11.85 -7.22
N GLU A 49 15.97 10.55 -7.45
CA GLU A 49 16.91 9.67 -6.77
C GLU A 49 18.29 9.61 -7.49
N GLY A 50 18.36 10.04 -8.75
CA GLY A 50 19.58 10.07 -9.56
C GLY A 50 19.99 8.69 -10.08
N ASP A 51 19.05 7.77 -10.25
CA ASP A 51 19.29 6.39 -10.66
C ASP A 51 19.10 6.16 -12.18
N SER A 52 18.92 7.24 -12.94
CA SER A 52 18.67 7.26 -14.38
C SER A 52 17.31 6.71 -14.81
N TYR A 53 16.33 6.70 -13.90
CA TYR A 53 14.93 6.36 -14.19
C TYR A 53 14.01 7.54 -13.91
N ALA A 54 12.94 7.68 -14.70
CA ALA A 54 11.86 8.61 -14.32
C ALA A 54 10.95 7.95 -13.28
N ASP A 55 10.67 8.66 -12.19
CA ASP A 55 10.01 8.10 -10.99
C ASP A 55 8.54 7.76 -11.25
N ALA A 56 7.79 8.68 -11.86
CA ALA A 56 6.37 8.50 -12.11
C ALA A 56 5.83 9.29 -13.30
N ILE A 57 5.08 8.61 -14.18
CA ILE A 57 4.34 9.21 -15.28
C ILE A 57 2.85 8.97 -15.06
N ASN A 58 2.06 10.02 -14.98
CA ASN A 58 0.63 9.93 -14.75
C ASN A 58 -0.13 10.56 -15.92
N ILE A 59 -1.00 9.77 -16.58
CA ILE A 59 -1.80 10.21 -17.72
C ILE A 59 -3.28 10.17 -17.35
N VAL A 60 -3.87 11.35 -17.17
CA VAL A 60 -5.31 11.51 -16.92
C VAL A 60 -6.01 11.92 -18.20
N TYR A 61 -6.96 11.12 -18.69
CA TYR A 61 -7.70 11.40 -19.93
C TYR A 61 -9.20 11.65 -19.69
N VAL A 62 -9.86 12.45 -20.53
CA VAL A 62 -11.28 12.80 -20.35
C VAL A 62 -12.22 11.69 -20.82
N GLY A 63 -13.24 11.36 -20.01
CA GLY A 63 -14.35 10.45 -20.33
C GLY A 63 -14.34 9.13 -19.54
N THR A 64 -15.24 8.21 -19.89
CA THR A 64 -15.38 6.87 -19.26
C THR A 64 -14.93 5.76 -20.21
N PRO A 65 -14.06 4.82 -19.81
CA PRO A 65 -13.56 3.76 -20.69
C PRO A 65 -14.69 2.95 -21.34
N LYS A 66 -14.45 2.41 -22.54
CA LYS A 66 -15.49 1.67 -23.29
C LYS A 66 -15.75 0.28 -22.71
N ALA A 67 -14.69 -0.41 -22.30
CA ALA A 67 -14.75 -1.80 -21.85
C ALA A 67 -13.73 -2.07 -20.74
N TRP A 68 -14.06 -3.04 -19.88
CA TRP A 68 -13.18 -3.51 -18.82
C TRP A 68 -11.92 -4.18 -19.39
N ALA A 69 -10.75 -3.92 -18.77
CA ALA A 69 -9.43 -4.46 -19.11
C ALA A 69 -9.02 -4.32 -20.60
N LYS A 70 -9.48 -3.26 -21.27
CA LYS A 70 -9.23 -3.02 -22.69
C LYS A 70 -9.04 -1.55 -23.01
N GLY A 71 -8.33 -1.26 -24.10
CA GLY A 71 -8.25 0.08 -24.65
C GLY A 71 -7.69 1.05 -23.62
N LEU A 72 -8.51 2.04 -23.22
CA LEU A 72 -8.14 3.08 -22.24
C LEU A 72 -8.61 2.78 -20.81
N TRP A 73 -9.06 1.56 -20.51
CA TRP A 73 -9.40 1.16 -19.14
C TRP A 73 -8.27 1.52 -18.15
N PRO A 74 -8.54 2.09 -16.96
CA PRO A 74 -7.48 2.48 -16.03
C PRO A 74 -6.53 1.33 -15.66
N HIS A 75 -5.22 1.60 -15.67
CA HIS A 75 -4.16 0.63 -15.34
C HIS A 75 -2.81 1.34 -15.15
N ALA A 76 -1.84 0.61 -14.61
CA ALA A 76 -0.42 0.90 -14.75
C ALA A 76 0.25 -0.01 -15.79
N GLY A 77 1.38 0.46 -16.34
CA GLY A 77 2.13 -0.27 -17.35
C GLY A 77 3.59 0.18 -17.46
N HIS A 78 4.31 -0.45 -18.40
CA HIS A 78 5.71 -0.16 -18.69
C HIS A 78 5.84 0.74 -19.92
N VAL A 79 6.78 1.67 -19.90
CA VAL A 79 7.05 2.58 -21.04
C VAL A 79 8.21 2.06 -21.90
N GLY A 80 9.39 1.84 -21.31
CA GLY A 80 10.56 1.26 -21.99
C GLY A 80 11.24 2.21 -22.98
N GLN A 81 11.17 3.53 -22.77
CA GLN A 81 11.74 4.54 -23.66
C GLN A 81 12.83 5.33 -22.97
N VAL A 82 13.95 5.56 -23.68
CA VAL A 82 14.97 6.49 -23.21
C VAL A 82 14.66 7.89 -23.73
N LYS A 83 14.53 8.85 -22.83
CA LYS A 83 14.34 10.28 -23.11
C LYS A 83 15.32 11.09 -22.27
N ASP A 84 15.96 12.08 -22.88
CA ASP A 84 16.95 12.95 -22.22
C ASP A 84 18.09 12.23 -21.47
N SER A 85 18.40 10.98 -21.84
CA SER A 85 19.40 10.10 -21.18
C SER A 85 18.94 9.35 -19.94
N ILE A 86 17.65 9.42 -19.58
CA ILE A 86 17.03 8.57 -18.56
C ILE A 86 16.05 7.58 -19.17
N LEU A 87 15.79 6.45 -18.50
CA LEU A 87 14.78 5.48 -18.91
C LEU A 87 13.43 5.81 -18.26
N LEU A 88 12.43 6.04 -19.09
CA LEU A 88 11.03 6.06 -18.67
C LEU A 88 10.58 4.62 -18.42
N VAL A 89 10.30 4.27 -17.16
CA VAL A 89 10.02 2.89 -16.76
C VAL A 89 8.53 2.63 -16.66
N ARG A 90 7.80 3.46 -15.91
CA ARG A 90 6.41 3.19 -15.53
C ARG A 90 5.49 4.35 -15.88
N TYR A 91 4.24 4.01 -16.13
CA TYR A 91 3.17 4.99 -16.18
C TYR A 91 1.92 4.42 -15.52
N GLU A 92 1.07 5.32 -15.01
CA GLU A 92 -0.35 5.05 -14.79
C GLU A 92 -1.18 5.84 -15.79
N MET A 93 -2.29 5.25 -16.20
CA MET A 93 -3.31 5.91 -16.98
C MET A 93 -4.67 5.74 -16.32
N THR A 94 -5.36 6.86 -16.11
CA THR A 94 -6.68 6.85 -15.48
C THR A 94 -7.64 7.84 -16.12
N ASN A 95 -8.93 7.60 -15.94
CA ASN A 95 -9.99 8.33 -16.62
C ASN A 95 -10.60 9.42 -15.73
N LEU A 96 -10.78 10.61 -16.30
CA LEU A 96 -11.52 11.72 -15.74
C LEU A 96 -12.95 11.69 -16.31
N ALA A 97 -13.82 10.90 -15.68
CA ALA A 97 -15.25 10.87 -15.96
C ALA A 97 -15.99 12.00 -15.19
N SER A 98 -17.27 11.80 -14.87
CA SER A 98 -18.03 12.71 -14.00
C SER A 98 -17.44 12.82 -12.58
N THR A 99 -16.70 11.80 -12.15
CA THR A 99 -15.97 11.80 -10.86
C THR A 99 -14.59 11.18 -11.04
N PHE A 100 -13.56 11.83 -10.50
CA PHE A 100 -12.20 11.30 -10.44
C PHE A 100 -12.03 10.36 -9.23
N SER A 101 -11.49 9.16 -9.46
CA SER A 101 -11.13 8.21 -8.40
C SER A 101 -9.76 8.58 -7.84
N LEU A 102 -9.73 9.27 -6.71
CA LEU A 102 -8.48 9.57 -6.00
C LEU A 102 -7.81 8.29 -5.49
N GLY A 103 -8.58 7.26 -5.15
CA GLY A 103 -8.08 5.98 -4.65
C GLY A 103 -7.18 5.27 -5.64
N THR A 104 -7.64 5.09 -6.88
CA THR A 104 -6.84 4.47 -7.96
C THR A 104 -5.56 5.26 -8.21
N PHE A 105 -5.68 6.58 -8.35
CA PHE A 105 -4.52 7.44 -8.58
C PHE A 105 -3.46 7.31 -7.47
N VAL A 106 -3.90 7.31 -6.20
CA VAL A 106 -3.00 7.16 -5.04
C VAL A 106 -2.35 5.77 -5.00
N HIS A 107 -3.10 4.71 -5.33
CA HIS A 107 -2.60 3.34 -5.39
C HIS A 107 -1.47 3.19 -6.41
N GLU A 108 -1.73 3.58 -7.66
CA GLU A 108 -0.72 3.46 -8.74
C GLU A 108 0.48 4.38 -8.51
N SER A 109 0.25 5.58 -7.98
CA SER A 109 1.35 6.47 -7.56
C SER A 109 2.23 5.82 -6.48
N GLY A 110 1.64 5.01 -5.59
CA GLY A 110 2.37 4.27 -4.55
C GLY A 110 3.36 3.26 -5.14
N HIS A 111 2.95 2.52 -6.17
CA HIS A 111 3.85 1.62 -6.90
C HIS A 111 4.99 2.39 -7.57
N MET A 112 4.68 3.46 -8.29
CA MET A 112 5.69 4.18 -9.09
C MET A 112 6.71 4.91 -8.21
N ILE A 113 6.24 5.68 -7.23
CA ILE A 113 7.08 6.57 -6.42
C ILE A 113 7.83 5.80 -5.33
N PHE A 114 7.19 4.81 -4.70
CA PHE A 114 7.75 4.14 -3.52
C PHE A 114 8.07 2.66 -3.73
N GLY A 115 7.72 2.08 -4.87
CA GLY A 115 7.89 0.64 -5.10
C GLY A 115 7.06 -0.24 -4.15
N TRP A 116 6.03 0.31 -3.52
CA TRP A 116 5.20 -0.48 -2.60
C TRP A 116 4.49 -1.59 -3.36
N PRO A 117 4.44 -2.82 -2.84
CA PRO A 117 3.71 -3.90 -3.50
C PRO A 117 2.22 -3.82 -3.19
N ASP A 118 1.44 -4.56 -3.98
CA ASP A 118 0.05 -4.85 -3.64
C ASP A 118 -0.05 -5.68 -2.36
N LEU A 119 -1.02 -5.30 -1.52
CA LEU A 119 -1.30 -5.90 -0.24
C LEU A 119 -2.64 -6.64 -0.25
N TYR A 120 -2.76 -7.72 -1.04
CA TYR A 120 -3.88 -8.66 -0.90
C TYR A 120 -3.94 -9.21 0.52
N TYR A 121 -5.13 -9.61 0.96
CA TYR A 121 -5.37 -10.14 2.30
C TYR A 121 -4.99 -9.18 3.45
N PHE A 122 -4.72 -7.90 3.16
CA PHE A 122 -4.43 -6.88 4.18
C PHE A 122 -5.69 -6.13 4.64
N GLY A 123 -6.81 -6.32 3.91
CA GLY A 123 -8.06 -5.63 4.17
C GLY A 123 -8.00 -4.13 3.91
N ASP A 124 -8.94 -3.40 4.52
CA ASP A 124 -9.18 -1.98 4.26
C ASP A 124 -8.18 -1.04 4.96
N TYR A 125 -7.10 -1.60 5.53
CA TYR A 125 -6.13 -0.87 6.33
C TYR A 125 -5.01 -0.20 5.51
N CYS A 126 -5.02 -0.31 4.19
CA CYS A 126 -3.99 0.31 3.34
C CYS A 126 -4.52 0.76 1.98
N ALA A 127 -3.96 1.87 1.48
CA ALA A 127 -4.15 2.30 0.11
C ALA A 127 -3.61 1.30 -0.93
N MET A 128 -2.60 0.50 -0.57
CA MET A 128 -2.04 -0.56 -1.39
C MET A 128 -2.81 -1.89 -1.25
N GLY A 129 -3.87 -1.92 -0.42
CA GLY A 129 -4.80 -3.04 -0.28
C GLY A 129 -6.21 -2.66 -0.74
N SER A 130 -7.26 -3.22 -0.13
CA SER A 130 -8.65 -2.96 -0.53
C SER A 130 -9.19 -1.58 -0.13
N GLY A 131 -8.45 -0.82 0.68
CA GLY A 131 -8.92 0.44 1.24
C GLY A 131 -9.18 1.56 0.20
N THR A 132 -8.67 1.43 -1.03
CA THR A 132 -8.97 2.35 -2.14
C THR A 132 -10.25 1.99 -2.87
N ALA A 133 -10.57 0.69 -3.00
CA ALA A 133 -11.79 0.22 -3.65
C ALA A 133 -13.05 0.64 -2.89
N ASN A 134 -12.96 0.61 -1.56
CA ASN A 134 -14.05 0.90 -0.65
C ASN A 134 -14.25 2.39 -0.33
N SER A 135 -13.23 3.23 -0.58
CA SER A 135 -13.32 4.70 -0.45
C SER A 135 -12.64 5.43 -1.62
N PRO A 136 -13.16 5.30 -2.86
CA PRO A 136 -12.45 5.73 -4.07
C PRO A 136 -12.26 7.25 -4.18
N LYS A 137 -13.04 8.06 -3.45
CA LYS A 137 -12.91 9.53 -3.43
C LYS A 137 -12.06 10.07 -2.28
N ALA A 138 -11.93 9.28 -1.22
CA ALA A 138 -11.23 9.64 -0.01
C ALA A 138 -10.49 8.40 0.50
N PRO A 139 -9.48 7.91 -0.25
CA PRO A 139 -8.84 6.66 0.09
C PRO A 139 -8.24 6.71 1.48
N VAL A 140 -8.16 5.53 2.09
CA VAL A 140 -7.40 5.36 3.32
C VAL A 140 -5.94 5.74 3.10
N SER A 141 -5.24 6.02 4.19
CA SER A 141 -3.80 6.30 4.13
C SER A 141 -3.02 5.05 3.66
N PRO A 142 -1.81 5.20 3.09
CA PRO A 142 -0.82 4.13 3.19
C PRO A 142 -0.68 3.68 4.64
N ASN A 143 -0.41 2.39 4.83
CA ASN A 143 -0.32 1.82 6.18
C ASN A 143 0.86 2.45 6.94
N ASP A 144 0.81 2.39 8.27
CA ASP A 144 1.82 3.06 9.08
C ASP A 144 3.22 2.41 8.99
N PHE A 145 3.32 1.15 8.54
CA PHE A 145 4.62 0.52 8.23
C PHE A 145 5.29 1.24 7.06
N PHE A 146 4.59 1.43 5.94
CA PHE A 146 5.09 2.19 4.79
C PHE A 146 5.36 3.66 5.13
N ARG A 147 4.51 4.28 5.95
CA ARG A 147 4.75 5.67 6.37
C ARG A 147 5.99 5.80 7.26
N ALA A 148 6.22 4.85 8.15
CA ALA A 148 7.39 4.82 9.01
C ALA A 148 8.67 4.55 8.20
N ASP A 149 8.57 3.64 7.21
CA ASP A 149 9.63 3.37 6.24
C ASP A 149 10.04 4.61 5.44
N GLN A 150 9.06 5.38 4.95
CA GLN A 150 9.33 6.65 4.26
C GLN A 150 9.69 7.81 5.21
N GLY A 151 9.83 7.56 6.52
CA GLY A 151 10.18 8.57 7.52
C GLY A 151 9.08 9.60 7.79
N TRP A 152 7.83 9.37 7.36
CA TRP A 152 6.71 10.29 7.60
C TRP A 152 6.22 10.24 9.05
N ILE A 153 6.48 9.13 9.75
CA ILE A 153 6.26 8.99 11.18
C ILE A 153 7.49 8.34 11.84
N PRO A 154 7.75 8.60 13.13
CA PRO A 154 8.78 7.90 13.88
C PRO A 154 8.53 6.39 13.91
N LEU A 155 9.61 5.62 13.78
CA LEU A 155 9.64 4.21 14.06
C LEU A 155 10.48 3.90 15.29
N ASN A 156 9.92 3.11 16.20
CA ASN A 156 10.54 2.71 17.45
C ASN A 156 10.88 1.22 17.38
N ASP A 157 12.18 0.89 17.30
CA ASP A 157 12.65 -0.48 17.48
C ASP A 157 12.65 -0.81 18.96
N VAL A 158 11.79 -1.76 19.33
CA VAL A 158 11.55 -2.12 20.73
C VAL A 158 12.09 -3.51 21.07
N SER A 159 12.83 -4.15 20.17
CA SER A 159 13.22 -5.56 20.25
C SER A 159 14.02 -5.97 21.51
N SER A 160 14.63 -5.02 22.24
CA SER A 160 15.59 -5.31 23.32
C SER A 160 15.17 -4.87 24.73
N THR A 161 13.94 -4.35 24.93
CA THR A 161 13.56 -3.74 26.21
C THR A 161 12.09 -3.98 26.58
N ILE A 162 11.79 -4.05 27.88
CA ILE A 162 10.42 -3.83 28.35
C ILE A 162 10.07 -2.37 28.11
N PHE A 163 8.95 -2.16 27.42
CA PHE A 163 8.56 -0.84 26.95
C PHE A 163 7.07 -0.60 27.22
N SER A 164 6.72 0.55 27.78
CA SER A 164 5.32 0.99 27.86
C SER A 164 5.14 2.26 27.06
N ALA A 165 4.07 2.31 26.27
CA ALA A 165 3.75 3.43 25.40
C ALA A 165 2.39 4.02 25.74
N GLU A 166 2.27 5.34 25.54
CA GLU A 166 1.00 6.01 25.27
C GLU A 166 1.13 6.70 23.92
N THR A 167 0.24 6.40 22.97
CA THR A 167 0.39 6.88 21.60
C THR A 167 -0.93 7.37 21.01
N THR A 168 -0.84 8.38 20.14
CA THR A 168 -2.00 8.93 19.42
C THR A 168 -2.11 8.30 18.03
N ASN A 169 -3.29 8.41 17.41
CA ASN A 169 -3.58 7.78 16.12
C ASN A 169 -2.52 8.09 15.06
N SER A 170 -1.94 7.03 14.50
CA SER A 170 -0.94 7.06 13.42
C SER A 170 0.18 8.08 13.63
N SER A 171 0.63 8.20 14.88
CA SER A 171 1.72 9.10 15.28
C SER A 171 3.06 8.40 15.39
N ASN A 172 3.08 7.09 15.61
CA ASN A 172 4.27 6.28 15.82
C ASN A 172 4.04 4.87 15.27
N GLY A 173 5.09 4.31 14.68
CA GLY A 173 5.22 2.87 14.44
C GLY A 173 6.13 2.22 15.47
N TYR A 174 5.88 0.95 15.77
CA TYR A 174 6.71 0.13 16.65
C TYR A 174 7.08 -1.14 15.92
N ILE A 175 8.33 -1.59 16.06
CA ILE A 175 8.82 -2.79 15.39
C ILE A 175 9.52 -3.73 16.38
N PHE A 176 9.28 -5.02 16.20
CA PHE A 176 9.92 -6.11 16.90
C PHE A 176 10.52 -7.08 15.87
N LYS A 177 11.84 -7.15 15.79
CA LYS A 177 12.56 -7.89 14.74
C LYS A 177 12.80 -9.33 15.12
N ASN A 178 12.72 -10.25 14.17
CA ASN A 178 13.12 -11.64 14.38
C ASN A 178 14.66 -11.70 14.56
N PRO A 179 15.18 -12.20 15.70
CA PRO A 179 16.62 -12.26 15.96
C PRO A 179 17.37 -13.25 15.06
N SER A 180 16.65 -14.21 14.46
CA SER A 180 17.20 -15.25 13.59
C SER A 180 17.02 -14.93 12.10
N ASN A 181 16.18 -13.95 11.75
CA ASN A 181 15.87 -13.58 10.37
C ASN A 181 15.64 -12.05 10.27
N SER A 182 16.58 -11.33 9.66
CA SER A 182 16.51 -9.86 9.57
C SER A 182 15.38 -9.33 8.70
N ASP A 183 14.82 -10.17 7.82
CA ASP A 183 13.73 -9.77 6.93
C ASP A 183 12.36 -9.94 7.59
N GLU A 184 12.27 -10.59 8.76
CA GLU A 184 11.00 -10.93 9.41
C GLU A 184 10.83 -10.21 10.75
N GLY A 185 9.59 -9.95 11.14
CA GLY A 185 9.26 -9.34 12.42
C GLY A 185 7.79 -8.95 12.56
N TYR A 186 7.46 -8.23 13.62
CA TYR A 186 6.16 -7.63 13.81
C TYR A 186 6.24 -6.11 13.84
N PHE A 187 5.18 -5.48 13.35
CA PHE A 187 4.98 -4.03 13.44
C PHE A 187 3.60 -3.74 14.01
N TRP A 188 3.45 -2.64 14.74
CA TRP A 188 2.13 -2.13 15.08
C TRP A 188 2.08 -0.61 15.17
N SER A 189 0.88 -0.06 15.01
CA SER A 189 0.55 1.34 15.28
C SER A 189 -0.87 1.47 15.82
N TYR A 190 -1.19 2.62 16.40
CA TYR A 190 -2.57 2.91 16.83
C TYR A 190 -3.39 3.46 15.67
N VAL A 191 -4.47 2.75 15.33
CA VAL A 191 -5.47 3.18 14.35
C VAL A 191 -6.78 3.53 15.06
N LYS A 192 -7.32 4.69 14.72
CA LYS A 192 -8.60 5.23 15.19
C LYS A 192 -9.52 5.39 14.00
N GLY A 193 -10.35 4.38 13.75
CA GLY A 193 -11.38 4.41 12.74
C GLY A 193 -12.37 5.57 12.95
N GLY A 194 -12.91 6.07 11.85
CA GLY A 194 -13.77 7.25 11.85
C GLY A 194 -13.02 8.59 11.92
N TRP A 195 -11.68 8.60 11.99
CA TRP A 195 -10.88 9.83 12.08
C TRP A 195 -10.00 10.09 10.86
N LYS A 196 -10.13 11.28 10.26
CA LYS A 196 -9.38 11.72 9.07
C LYS A 196 -9.38 10.67 7.95
N ARG A 197 -8.21 10.20 7.52
CA ARG A 197 -8.04 9.23 6.43
C ARG A 197 -8.48 7.82 6.83
N TRP A 198 -8.76 7.57 8.10
CA TRP A 198 -9.36 6.32 8.59
C TRP A 198 -10.89 6.43 8.74
N SER A 199 -11.51 7.48 8.16
CA SER A 199 -12.96 7.73 8.32
C SER A 199 -13.82 6.57 7.87
N TYR A 200 -13.39 5.83 6.84
CA TYR A 200 -14.11 4.67 6.31
C TYR A 200 -14.18 3.51 7.31
N LEU A 201 -13.16 3.36 8.18
CA LEU A 201 -13.09 2.28 9.17
C LEU A 201 -13.91 2.58 10.44
N SER A 202 -15.01 3.34 10.32
CA SER A 202 -15.79 3.77 11.49
C SER A 202 -16.26 2.57 12.31
N GLY A 203 -15.97 2.58 13.62
CA GLY A 203 -16.34 1.50 14.54
C GLY A 203 -15.19 0.58 14.94
N SER A 204 -14.01 0.69 14.31
CA SER A 204 -12.81 -0.05 14.72
C SER A 204 -11.71 0.88 15.18
N MET A 205 -11.17 0.65 16.38
CA MET A 205 -10.02 1.40 16.88
C MET A 205 -9.21 0.53 17.84
N GLY A 206 -7.89 0.65 17.79
CA GLY A 206 -6.99 -0.21 18.54
C GLY A 206 -5.62 -0.28 17.91
N LEU A 207 -4.76 -1.13 18.45
CA LEU A 207 -3.51 -1.46 17.80
C LEU A 207 -3.79 -2.33 16.58
N LEU A 208 -3.33 -1.84 15.43
CA LEU A 208 -3.25 -2.62 14.20
C LEU A 208 -1.87 -3.27 14.17
N VAL A 209 -1.83 -4.60 14.18
CA VAL A 209 -0.61 -5.38 14.26
C VAL A 209 -0.39 -6.13 12.94
N PHE A 210 0.85 -6.10 12.45
CA PHE A 210 1.28 -6.82 11.26
C PHE A 210 2.43 -7.77 11.59
N HIS A 211 2.42 -8.95 10.98
CA HIS A 211 3.62 -9.75 10.73
C HIS A 211 4.21 -9.34 9.38
N TYR A 212 5.49 -8.99 9.32
CA TYR A 212 6.17 -8.66 8.07
C TYR A 212 7.25 -9.68 7.72
N ASN A 213 7.44 -9.91 6.43
CA ASN A 213 8.58 -10.65 5.88
C ASN A 213 9.03 -9.99 4.57
N LEU A 214 10.17 -9.29 4.62
CA LEU A 214 10.72 -8.51 3.52
C LEU A 214 11.34 -9.36 2.41
N ALA A 215 11.52 -10.67 2.63
CA ALA A 215 11.91 -11.59 1.57
C ALA A 215 10.77 -11.83 0.57
N GLU A 216 9.51 -11.63 0.99
CA GLU A 216 8.36 -11.69 0.11
C GLU A 216 8.24 -10.40 -0.70
N GLN A 217 8.03 -10.53 -2.01
CA GLN A 217 7.94 -9.38 -2.91
C GLN A 217 6.66 -8.57 -2.66
N GLY A 218 5.58 -9.23 -2.24
CA GLY A 218 4.28 -8.62 -1.94
C GLY A 218 3.35 -9.63 -1.26
N ASN A 219 2.05 -9.42 -1.39
CA ASN A 219 1.04 -10.29 -0.78
C ASN A 219 0.36 -11.21 -1.80
N SER A 220 1.09 -11.78 -2.76
CA SER A 220 0.48 -12.56 -3.86
C SER A 220 -0.03 -13.95 -3.47
N SER A 221 0.32 -14.46 -2.28
CA SER A 221 -0.09 -15.78 -1.79
C SER A 221 -0.50 -15.72 -0.32
N PRO A 222 -1.64 -16.34 0.08
CA PRO A 222 -2.10 -16.33 1.46
C PRO A 222 -1.21 -17.15 2.41
N GLU A 223 -0.30 -17.98 1.89
CA GLU A 223 0.60 -18.80 2.69
C GLU A 223 1.72 -17.97 3.34
N HIS A 224 2.35 -17.08 2.56
CA HIS A 224 3.50 -16.27 2.94
C HIS A 224 3.33 -14.85 2.38
N LEU A 225 2.88 -13.93 3.24
CA LEU A 225 2.62 -12.53 2.89
C LEU A 225 3.78 -11.64 3.34
N ARG A 226 4.12 -10.63 2.53
CA ARG A 226 5.06 -9.58 2.92
C ARG A 226 4.57 -8.80 4.12
N LEU A 227 3.28 -8.45 4.15
CA LEU A 227 2.62 -7.83 5.30
C LEU A 227 1.31 -8.55 5.58
N ARG A 228 1.21 -9.22 6.73
CA ARG A 228 0.00 -9.94 7.17
C ARG A 228 -0.57 -9.25 8.40
N VAL A 229 -1.84 -8.84 8.33
CA VAL A 229 -2.56 -8.36 9.52
C VAL A 229 -2.75 -9.53 10.49
N ILE A 230 -2.47 -9.29 11.77
CA ILE A 230 -2.81 -10.20 12.85
C ILE A 230 -4.12 -9.73 13.45
N GLU A 231 -5.16 -10.53 13.29
CA GLU A 231 -6.48 -10.32 13.87
C GLU A 231 -6.44 -10.62 15.38
N ALA A 232 -7.10 -9.78 16.16
CA ALA A 232 -7.11 -9.82 17.61
C ALA A 232 -7.75 -11.09 18.18
N ASP A 233 -8.75 -11.64 17.49
CA ASP A 233 -9.40 -12.91 17.84
C ASP A 233 -8.66 -14.16 17.29
N GLY A 234 -7.69 -13.97 16.40
CA GLY A 234 -6.92 -15.02 15.74
C GLY A 234 -7.67 -15.77 14.62
N GLY A 235 -8.78 -15.23 14.12
CA GLY A 235 -9.71 -15.87 13.18
C GLY A 235 -9.21 -16.01 11.74
N ASN A 236 -8.27 -15.16 11.28
CA ASN A 236 -7.71 -15.18 9.92
C ASN A 236 -8.75 -14.89 8.82
N GLU A 237 -9.79 -14.10 9.09
CA GLU A 237 -10.85 -13.72 8.16
C GLU A 237 -10.30 -12.97 6.94
N LEU A 238 -9.28 -12.14 7.13
CA LEU A 238 -8.61 -11.45 6.04
C LEU A 238 -7.91 -12.40 5.06
N LEU A 239 -7.42 -13.56 5.50
CA LEU A 239 -6.87 -14.59 4.61
C LEU A 239 -7.96 -15.34 3.84
N ALA A 240 -9.17 -15.42 4.39
CA ALA A 240 -10.31 -16.08 3.78
C ALA A 240 -11.07 -15.18 2.78
N SER A 241 -10.66 -13.92 2.63
CA SER A 241 -11.40 -12.92 1.87
C SER A 241 -10.53 -12.22 0.82
N MET A 242 -11.11 -12.04 -0.36
CA MET A 242 -10.44 -11.46 -1.52
C MET A 242 -11.46 -10.64 -2.33
N VAL A 243 -10.95 -9.74 -3.17
CA VAL A 243 -11.78 -8.98 -4.15
C VAL A 243 -12.66 -9.96 -4.95
N PRO A 244 -13.96 -9.68 -5.16
CA PRO A 244 -14.65 -8.40 -4.94
C PRO A 244 -15.23 -8.19 -3.54
N GLU A 245 -15.13 -9.15 -2.64
CA GLU A 245 -15.63 -9.07 -1.26
C GLU A 245 -14.45 -9.12 -0.28
N PRO A 246 -13.54 -8.11 -0.31
CA PRO A 246 -12.46 -8.06 0.66
C PRO A 246 -13.07 -7.98 2.05
N GLY A 247 -12.60 -8.85 2.96
CA GLY A 247 -13.22 -9.01 4.26
C GLY A 247 -13.11 -7.74 5.08
N HIS A 248 -14.18 -7.43 5.79
CA HIS A 248 -14.16 -6.40 6.82
C HIS A 248 -13.82 -7.05 8.15
N ALA A 249 -12.53 -7.18 8.43
CA ALA A 249 -12.09 -7.41 9.80
C ALA A 249 -12.01 -6.05 10.48
N TYR A 250 -12.87 -5.80 11.47
CA TYR A 250 -12.76 -4.63 12.35
C TYR A 250 -12.06 -5.04 13.65
N ASP A 251 -11.05 -5.89 13.55
CA ASP A 251 -10.52 -6.66 14.66
C ASP A 251 -9.14 -6.17 15.09
N LEU A 252 -9.12 -4.95 15.62
CA LEU A 252 -7.93 -4.32 16.19
C LEU A 252 -7.82 -4.68 17.68
N PHE A 253 -6.59 -4.81 18.19
CA PHE A 253 -6.35 -5.11 19.60
C PHE A 253 -6.68 -3.90 20.49
N ASN A 254 -7.51 -4.11 21.52
CA ASN A 254 -7.88 -3.12 22.52
C ASN A 254 -8.51 -3.79 23.76
N GLU A 255 -8.86 -3.00 24.78
CA GLU A 255 -9.47 -3.50 26.03
C GLU A 255 -10.77 -4.31 25.83
N TYR A 256 -11.54 -4.02 24.77
CA TYR A 256 -12.86 -4.59 24.50
C TYR A 256 -12.84 -5.79 23.55
N THR A 257 -11.86 -5.88 22.66
CA THR A 257 -11.67 -7.00 21.72
C THR A 257 -10.72 -8.02 22.31
N GLN A 258 -9.43 -7.70 22.31
CA GLN A 258 -8.35 -8.51 22.84
C GLN A 258 -7.26 -7.58 23.37
N SER A 259 -7.03 -7.62 24.68
CA SER A 259 -6.10 -6.72 25.37
C SER A 259 -4.66 -7.23 25.45
N THR A 260 -4.39 -8.38 24.82
CA THR A 260 -3.06 -9.02 24.80
C THR A 260 -2.77 -9.77 23.49
N LEU A 261 -1.54 -9.70 23.02
CA LEU A 261 -0.96 -10.56 22.00
C LEU A 261 0.25 -11.26 22.62
N ILE A 262 0.23 -12.59 22.71
CA ILE A 262 1.26 -13.37 23.42
C ILE A 262 1.88 -14.38 22.46
N ASN A 263 3.21 -14.33 22.34
CA ASN A 263 4.04 -15.25 21.57
C ASN A 263 3.46 -15.59 20.18
N PRO A 264 3.15 -14.60 19.33
CA PRO A 264 2.78 -14.90 17.95
C PRO A 264 3.92 -15.66 17.25
N LEU A 265 3.56 -16.50 16.28
CA LEU A 265 4.51 -17.39 15.60
C LEU A 265 5.19 -16.71 14.42
N TRP A 266 6.50 -16.92 14.29
CA TRP A 266 7.21 -16.69 13.03
C TRP A 266 6.71 -17.64 11.93
N TYR A 267 7.07 -17.38 10.67
CA TYR A 267 6.73 -18.27 9.55
C TYR A 267 7.34 -19.67 9.69
N ASP A 268 8.45 -19.83 10.43
CA ASP A 268 9.02 -21.14 10.75
C ASP A 268 8.27 -21.91 11.86
N ASN A 269 7.17 -21.35 12.37
CA ASN A 269 6.32 -21.84 13.45
C ASN A 269 6.97 -21.83 14.84
N THR A 270 8.10 -21.17 15.02
CA THR A 270 8.68 -20.95 16.36
C THR A 270 8.06 -19.73 17.04
N GLU A 271 8.01 -19.75 18.38
CA GLU A 271 7.47 -18.65 19.16
C GLU A 271 8.38 -17.41 19.07
N SER A 272 7.80 -16.25 18.79
CA SER A 272 8.55 -14.99 18.73
C SER A 272 9.04 -14.47 20.07
N GLY A 273 8.40 -14.89 21.17
CA GLY A 273 8.61 -14.31 22.49
C GLY A 273 8.08 -12.87 22.63
N LEU A 274 7.42 -12.32 21.61
CA LEU A 274 6.76 -11.01 21.68
C LEU A 274 5.52 -11.10 22.56
N ARG A 275 5.38 -10.16 23.50
CA ARG A 275 4.19 -10.03 24.32
C ARG A 275 3.76 -8.57 24.33
N ILE A 276 2.61 -8.26 23.73
CA ILE A 276 1.96 -6.96 23.87
C ILE A 276 0.82 -7.16 24.86
N THR A 277 0.83 -6.44 25.97
CA THR A 277 -0.11 -6.60 27.07
C THR A 277 -0.62 -5.25 27.55
N GLN A 278 -1.61 -5.28 28.45
CA GLN A 278 -2.20 -4.07 29.03
C GLN A 278 -2.66 -3.08 27.96
N ILE A 279 -3.17 -3.60 26.84
CA ILE A 279 -3.69 -2.78 25.75
C ILE A 279 -4.98 -2.14 26.26
N GLY A 280 -4.95 -0.82 26.44
CA GLY A 280 -6.00 -0.07 27.10
C GLY A 280 -7.19 0.27 26.21
N ASN A 281 -8.12 1.03 26.78
CA ASN A 281 -9.25 1.63 26.07
C ASN A 281 -8.78 2.52 24.92
N PRO A 282 -9.26 2.32 23.68
CA PRO A 282 -8.88 3.15 22.55
C PRO A 282 -9.69 4.47 22.58
N ALA A 283 -9.00 5.62 22.68
CA ALA A 283 -9.65 6.93 22.74
C ALA A 283 -8.93 8.03 21.92
N GLY A 284 -8.43 9.08 22.55
CA GLY A 284 -7.51 10.04 21.91
C GLY A 284 -6.10 9.45 21.78
N THR A 285 -5.72 8.69 22.80
CA THR A 285 -4.53 7.87 22.90
C THR A 285 -4.93 6.42 23.17
N ILE A 286 -3.97 5.51 23.02
CA ILE A 286 -4.03 4.15 23.53
C ILE A 286 -2.73 3.84 24.28
N THR A 287 -2.82 3.04 25.34
CA THR A 287 -1.66 2.56 26.10
C THR A 287 -1.44 1.08 25.88
N PHE A 288 -0.18 0.63 25.94
CA PHE A 288 0.18 -0.78 25.95
C PHE A 288 1.58 -0.98 26.55
N THR A 289 1.88 -2.22 26.94
CA THR A 289 3.20 -2.67 27.39
C THR A 289 3.69 -3.77 26.47
N MET A 290 4.95 -3.71 26.05
CA MET A 290 5.62 -4.70 25.21
C MET A 290 6.78 -5.33 25.97
N GLU A 291 6.89 -6.66 25.90
CA GLU A 291 8.00 -7.46 26.39
C GLU A 291 8.52 -8.38 25.27
N GLY A 292 9.84 -8.41 25.07
CA GLY A 292 10.52 -9.37 24.18
C GLY A 292 11.18 -10.53 24.95
N PRO A 293 11.70 -11.55 24.25
CA PRO A 293 12.38 -12.67 24.88
C PRO A 293 13.62 -12.21 25.65
N GLY A 294 13.70 -12.57 26.94
CA GLY A 294 14.84 -12.24 27.80
C GLY A 294 14.85 -10.80 28.37
N SER A 295 13.74 -10.07 28.27
CA SER A 295 13.65 -8.71 28.79
C SER A 295 13.85 -8.66 30.32
N SER A 296 14.86 -7.94 30.79
CA SER A 296 15.06 -7.64 32.22
C SER A 296 14.07 -6.57 32.69
N SER A 297 13.66 -6.62 33.96
CA SER A 297 12.59 -5.83 34.60
C SER A 297 12.79 -4.29 34.68
N SER A 298 13.67 -3.72 33.86
CA SER A 298 13.86 -2.26 33.75
C SER A 298 12.95 -1.72 32.64
N SER A 299 11.84 -1.08 33.02
CA SER A 299 10.94 -0.42 32.07
C SER A 299 11.52 0.93 31.62
N THR A 300 11.47 1.19 30.32
CA THR A 300 11.73 2.53 29.78
C THR A 300 10.42 3.10 29.24
N THR A 301 10.04 4.29 29.68
CA THR A 301 8.91 5.04 29.12
C THR A 301 9.44 5.95 28.02
N ILE A 302 9.07 5.70 26.76
CA ILE A 302 9.39 6.62 25.66
C ILE A 302 8.26 7.62 25.54
N SER A 303 8.49 8.83 26.03
CA SER A 303 7.70 10.01 25.69
C SER A 303 8.29 10.61 24.41
N SER A 304 7.82 10.14 23.25
CA SER A 304 8.11 10.71 21.92
C SER A 304 9.54 11.23 21.71
N SER A 305 10.48 10.39 21.24
CA SER A 305 11.74 10.92 20.69
C SER A 305 12.44 10.00 19.71
N SER A 306 12.91 10.62 18.62
CA SER A 306 13.90 10.17 17.63
C SER A 306 13.72 8.74 17.08
N GLY A 307 12.80 8.61 16.12
CA GLY A 307 12.66 7.39 15.34
C GLY A 307 13.86 7.14 14.43
N THR A 308 14.18 5.87 14.22
CA THR A 308 15.15 5.45 13.19
C THR A 308 14.36 5.06 11.95
N THR A 309 14.71 5.54 10.77
CA THR A 309 14.06 5.10 9.53
C THR A 309 14.35 3.60 9.32
N MET A 310 13.31 2.77 9.16
CA MET A 310 13.49 1.51 8.44
C MET A 310 13.65 1.92 7.00
N ILE A 311 14.82 1.73 6.41
CA ILE A 311 14.93 1.75 4.97
C ILE A 311 14.63 0.30 4.59
N LEU A 312 13.39 -0.02 4.18
CA LEU A 312 13.18 -1.07 3.20
C LEU A 312 14.28 -0.83 2.18
N LYS A 313 15.20 -1.78 1.97
CA LYS A 313 16.32 -1.62 1.04
C LYS A 313 15.75 -0.95 -0.21
N ASN A 314 16.13 0.31 -0.42
CA ASN A 314 15.76 1.07 -1.60
C ASN A 314 16.39 0.34 -2.77
N GLU A 315 15.67 -0.63 -3.29
CA GLU A 315 15.67 -0.85 -4.71
C GLU A 315 14.53 0.04 -5.20
N ALA A 316 14.87 1.34 -5.37
CA ALA A 316 14.27 2.09 -6.46
C ALA A 316 14.29 1.12 -7.65
N MET A 317 13.10 0.84 -8.20
CA MET A 317 12.88 -0.37 -8.99
C MET A 317 13.73 -0.35 -10.26
N GLY A 318 14.95 -0.88 -10.18
CA GLY A 318 15.67 -1.36 -11.33
C GLY A 318 14.81 -2.39 -12.05
N ALA A 319 14.92 -2.43 -13.37
CA ALA A 319 14.08 -3.23 -14.27
C ALA A 319 14.03 -4.75 -13.95
N SER A 320 14.83 -5.26 -13.01
CA SER A 320 14.98 -6.67 -12.67
C SER A 320 14.12 -7.19 -11.51
N ASN A 321 13.57 -6.35 -10.64
CA ASN A 321 12.82 -6.81 -9.45
C ASN A 321 11.32 -6.93 -9.65
N PHE A 322 10.86 -6.79 -10.89
CA PHE A 322 9.45 -6.91 -11.20
C PHE A 322 9.17 -8.26 -11.80
N ASP A 323 8.29 -9.03 -11.13
CA ASP A 323 7.67 -10.19 -11.75
C ASP A 323 7.00 -9.73 -13.05
N HIS A 324 7.43 -10.29 -14.18
CA HIS A 324 6.80 -10.09 -15.49
C HIS A 324 5.30 -10.46 -15.50
N ARG A 325 4.80 -11.05 -14.41
CA ARG A 325 3.40 -11.33 -14.13
C ARG A 325 2.72 -10.31 -13.23
N SER A 326 3.22 -9.08 -13.07
CA SER A 326 2.39 -8.04 -12.45
C SER A 326 1.06 -8.01 -13.18
N GLU A 327 0.06 -8.58 -12.55
CA GLU A 327 -1.25 -8.70 -13.12
C GLU A 327 -1.69 -7.27 -13.39
N ARG A 328 -2.24 -7.04 -14.57
CA ARG A 328 -2.94 -5.81 -14.90
C ARG A 328 -4.00 -5.64 -13.81
N PHE A 329 -3.72 -4.82 -12.79
CA PHE A 329 -4.57 -4.79 -11.61
C PHE A 329 -5.79 -3.91 -11.90
N ASP A 330 -6.90 -4.59 -12.15
CA ASP A 330 -8.17 -4.03 -12.57
C ASP A 330 -9.03 -3.69 -11.34
N LEU A 331 -8.93 -2.46 -10.84
CA LEU A 331 -9.49 -2.10 -9.53
C LEU A 331 -11.02 -1.94 -9.43
N LEU A 332 -11.82 -1.99 -10.50
CA LEU A 332 -13.29 -1.77 -10.40
C LEU A 332 -14.07 -2.46 -11.53
N GLY A 333 -14.67 -3.64 -11.33
CA GLY A 333 -15.15 -4.40 -12.50
C GLY A 333 -16.33 -5.37 -12.40
N ARG A 334 -17.11 -5.45 -11.32
CA ARG A 334 -18.39 -6.19 -11.36
C ARG A 334 -19.46 -5.48 -10.56
N ASN A 335 -20.20 -4.56 -11.17
CA ASN A 335 -21.51 -4.18 -10.64
C ASN A 335 -22.47 -3.47 -11.61
N ASN A 336 -22.40 -3.69 -12.94
CA ASN A 336 -23.42 -3.11 -13.83
C ASN A 336 -23.83 -3.97 -15.03
N GLN A 337 -23.74 -5.30 -14.93
CA GLN A 337 -24.22 -6.17 -16.01
C GLN A 337 -24.88 -7.43 -15.47
N GLN A 338 -25.90 -7.27 -14.64
CA GLN A 338 -26.96 -8.27 -14.42
C GLN A 338 -28.18 -7.59 -13.79
N ARG A 339 -28.83 -6.70 -14.57
CA ARG A 339 -30.24 -6.31 -14.40
C ARG A 339 -30.76 -5.64 -15.67
N GLN A 340 -30.62 -6.33 -16.79
CA GLN A 340 -31.50 -6.20 -17.95
C GLN A 340 -31.61 -7.61 -18.52
N ASP A 341 -32.63 -8.32 -18.04
CA ASP A 341 -33.60 -9.09 -18.82
C ASP A 341 -34.77 -9.46 -17.89
#